data_AF-A0A8R7UV15-F1
#
_entry.id   AF-A0A8R7UV15-F1
#
_cell.length_a   1.000
_cell.length_b   1.000
_cell.length_c   1.000
_cell.angle_alpha   90.00
_cell.angle_beta   90.00
_cell.angle_gamma   90.00
#
_symmetry.space_group_name_H-M   'P 1'
#
loop_
_entity.id
_entity.type
_entity.pdbx_description
1 polymer ?
#
loop_
_entity_poly.entity_id
_entity_poly.type
_entity_poly.pdbx_seq_one_letter_code
_entity_poly.pdbx_strand_id
1 'polypeptide(L)'
;MSTAVCGRCESEISRRVNQPVRPLHVYSPYLPPASAIGQLRLCTLRRRQPAMKLLVSPPLPLFPSSPCRRSGKAIIQKHFHAVATRESCNWGEANRTAICRVAETHGSEQVKGREPLRRGTVSPRLSVPDHIRRPPYDGTDRLPDVNPDRQMHDRESIIHMRAACELAARVLQYAGTMVKPSVTTDEIDRAVHQMIIDAGAYPSPLGYGGFPKSVCMSVNECICHGIPDSHVLRDGDIINIDVTVYLNGYHGDTSRTYLCGEVDEPTKQLVKFTEECMLRGISACKHGVSFKAIGERISEHVNKYGYSVDPFIGHGVGTIFHSEPIIWHTYDYEPGFMVAGQTFTIEPTLSMGSTRCEVWDDGWTAITVDGSLNAQFEHTVLVTVNGVEILTKC
;
A
#
# COMPACT_ATOMS: atom_id res chain seq x y z
N MET A 1 -22.01 43.91 44.32
CA MET A 1 -20.55 43.84 44.58
C MET A 1 -19.92 43.60 43.21
N SER A 2 -19.22 44.54 42.53
CA SER A 2 -18.11 45.43 42.93
C SER A 2 -16.82 44.63 43.23
N THR A 3 -15.65 44.77 42.57
CA THR A 3 -15.16 45.61 41.42
C THR A 3 -14.51 44.72 40.31
N ALA A 4 -14.16 45.09 39.06
CA ALA A 4 -14.02 46.32 38.25
C ALA A 4 -12.61 46.98 38.13
N VAL A 5 -12.27 47.46 36.90
CA VAL A 5 -11.05 48.24 36.46
C VAL A 5 -9.73 47.41 36.39
N CYS A 6 -8.78 47.49 35.42
CA CYS A 6 -8.55 48.10 34.07
C CYS A 6 -7.54 47.19 33.28
N GLY A 7 -7.06 47.43 32.04
CA GLY A 7 -7.41 48.40 30.97
C GLY A 7 -6.23 49.20 30.36
N ARG A 8 -6.05 49.14 29.02
CA ARG A 8 -5.07 49.86 28.13
C ARG A 8 -3.60 49.33 28.17
N CYS A 9 -2.73 49.54 27.17
CA CYS A 9 -2.75 50.43 25.99
C CYS A 9 -2.51 49.71 24.63
N GLU A 10 -2.77 50.43 23.53
CA GLU A 10 -2.51 50.05 22.14
C GLU A 10 -1.39 50.88 21.50
N SER A 11 -0.98 50.47 20.28
CA SER A 11 -0.48 51.31 19.17
C SER A 11 1.00 51.77 19.11
N GLU A 12 1.37 52.23 17.92
CA GLU A 12 2.67 52.76 17.44
C GLU A 12 3.82 51.74 17.25
N ILE A 13 4.63 51.78 16.17
CA ILE A 13 4.65 52.67 14.99
C ILE A 13 5.18 51.91 13.74
N SER A 14 4.95 52.45 12.53
CA SER A 14 5.32 51.84 11.25
C SER A 14 6.44 52.60 10.50
N ARG A 15 7.04 51.95 9.48
CA ARG A 15 7.91 52.46 8.39
C ARG A 15 9.43 52.61 8.63
N ARG A 16 10.20 51.83 7.85
CA ARG A 16 11.33 52.25 6.96
C ARG A 16 11.68 51.03 6.09
N VAL A 17 11.31 50.94 4.80
CA VAL A 17 11.70 51.71 3.59
C VAL A 17 13.06 51.28 3.01
N ASN A 18 12.96 50.63 1.84
CA ASN A 18 13.86 50.52 0.67
C ASN A 18 15.35 50.93 0.78
N GLN A 19 16.25 50.10 0.23
CA GLN A 19 17.08 50.38 -0.99
C GLN A 19 17.98 49.15 -1.37
N PRO A 20 18.61 49.08 -2.57
CA PRO A 20 18.77 47.78 -3.27
C PRO A 20 20.21 47.32 -3.66
N VAL A 21 20.31 46.03 -4.00
CA VAL A 21 21.12 45.38 -5.07
C VAL A 21 22.63 45.65 -5.20
N ARG A 22 23.43 44.55 -5.21
CA ARG A 22 24.40 44.24 -6.28
C ARG A 22 24.74 42.73 -6.35
N PRO A 23 25.02 42.16 -7.54
CA PRO A 23 25.32 40.74 -7.73
C PRO A 23 26.83 40.43 -7.75
N LEU A 24 27.17 39.13 -7.76
CA LEU A 24 28.35 38.40 -8.30
C LEU A 24 28.25 36.95 -7.75
N HIS A 25 28.71 35.86 -8.37
CA HIS A 25 29.54 35.66 -9.57
C HIS A 25 28.99 34.47 -10.40
N VAL A 26 29.20 34.48 -11.72
CA VAL A 26 28.99 33.32 -12.59
C VAL A 26 30.21 32.40 -12.56
N TYR A 27 30.01 31.08 -12.57
CA TYR A 27 31.03 30.10 -12.94
C TYR A 27 30.56 29.24 -14.12
N SER A 28 31.31 29.30 -15.22
CA SER A 28 31.12 28.47 -16.42
C SER A 28 31.94 27.18 -16.30
N PRO A 29 31.47 26.03 -16.82
CA PRO A 29 32.31 24.83 -16.92
C PRO A 29 33.49 25.03 -17.88
N TYR A 30 34.59 24.34 -17.63
CA TYR A 30 35.76 24.26 -18.52
C TYR A 30 35.64 23.06 -19.46
N LEU A 31 35.94 23.28 -20.74
CA LEU A 31 36.11 22.27 -21.78
C LEU A 31 37.55 22.34 -22.33
N PRO A 32 38.27 21.21 -22.45
CA PRO A 32 39.42 21.08 -23.34
C PRO A 32 39.00 20.61 -24.76
N PRO A 33 39.80 20.89 -25.81
CA PRO A 33 39.38 20.72 -27.21
C PRO A 33 39.64 19.32 -27.82
N ALA A 34 39.16 19.13 -29.05
CA ALA A 34 39.19 17.87 -29.80
C ALA A 34 40.37 17.75 -30.80
N SER A 35 40.30 16.72 -31.66
CA SER A 35 41.32 16.18 -32.61
C SER A 35 42.29 15.16 -31.97
N ALA A 36 42.82 14.16 -32.69
CA ALA A 36 42.86 14.00 -34.14
C ALA A 36 42.50 12.57 -34.66
N ILE A 37 42.55 12.43 -35.99
CA ILE A 37 42.16 11.28 -36.82
C ILE A 37 43.15 10.10 -36.68
N GLY A 38 42.67 8.86 -36.75
CA GLY A 38 43.54 7.67 -36.93
C GLY A 38 42.78 6.35 -37.09
N GLN A 39 42.73 5.79 -38.30
CA GLN A 39 42.21 4.44 -38.58
C GLN A 39 43.34 3.40 -38.72
N LEU A 40 42.97 2.12 -38.55
CA LEU A 40 43.61 0.93 -39.14
C LEU A 40 45.09 0.63 -38.79
N ARG A 41 45.30 -0.46 -38.02
CA ARG A 41 45.62 -1.79 -38.61
C ARG A 41 45.63 -2.92 -37.56
N LEU A 42 45.30 -4.14 -37.99
CA LEU A 42 45.60 -5.37 -37.25
C LEU A 42 47.08 -5.74 -37.44
N CYS A 43 47.67 -6.40 -36.45
CA CYS A 43 48.75 -7.36 -36.72
C CYS A 43 48.76 -8.49 -35.67
N THR A 44 48.50 -9.72 -36.10
CA THR A 44 48.54 -10.92 -35.25
C THR A 44 49.94 -11.55 -35.24
N LEU A 45 50.42 -12.04 -34.09
CA LEU A 45 51.59 -12.92 -34.04
C LEU A 45 51.42 -14.05 -33.01
N ARG A 46 51.57 -15.30 -33.46
CA ARG A 46 51.59 -16.52 -32.65
C ARG A 46 53.03 -17.06 -32.54
N ARG A 47 53.42 -17.53 -31.35
CA ARG A 47 54.38 -18.64 -31.09
C ARG A 47 54.25 -19.00 -29.60
N ARG A 48 53.70 -20.18 -29.25
CA ARG A 48 54.31 -21.53 -29.18
C ARG A 48 55.10 -21.77 -27.88
N GLN A 49 54.59 -22.70 -27.07
CA GLN A 49 55.26 -23.32 -25.92
C GLN A 49 56.35 -24.33 -26.36
N PRO A 50 57.19 -24.79 -25.43
CA PRO A 50 57.51 -26.20 -25.25
C PRO A 50 56.84 -26.77 -23.97
N ALA A 51 56.76 -28.09 -23.86
CA ALA A 51 56.13 -28.78 -22.72
C ALA A 51 57.06 -29.88 -22.15
N MET A 52 56.85 -30.26 -20.89
CA MET A 52 57.48 -31.45 -20.29
C MET A 52 56.43 -32.38 -19.66
N LYS A 53 56.63 -33.68 -19.89
CA LYS A 53 55.96 -34.82 -19.23
C LYS A 53 56.85 -35.28 -18.06
N LEU A 54 56.47 -36.15 -17.12
CA LEU A 54 55.22 -36.86 -16.76
C LEU A 54 55.34 -37.23 -15.27
N LEU A 55 54.23 -37.57 -14.59
CA LEU A 55 54.08 -38.83 -13.83
C LEU A 55 52.65 -38.94 -13.27
N VAL A 56 52.16 -40.16 -13.04
CA VAL A 56 50.75 -40.47 -12.72
C VAL A 56 50.69 -41.55 -11.65
N SER A 57 49.76 -41.41 -10.70
CA SER A 57 49.37 -42.41 -9.68
C SER A 57 47.86 -42.25 -9.34
N PRO A 58 47.19 -43.25 -8.73
CA PRO A 58 45.80 -43.58 -9.09
C PRO A 58 44.68 -42.81 -8.35
N PRO A 59 43.42 -42.89 -8.84
CA PRO A 59 42.28 -42.15 -8.28
C PRO A 59 41.57 -42.86 -7.12
N LEU A 60 40.91 -42.06 -6.27
CA LEU A 60 39.93 -42.49 -5.26
C LEU A 60 38.66 -41.60 -5.36
N PRO A 61 37.51 -42.02 -4.80
CA PRO A 61 36.25 -41.95 -5.53
C PRO A 61 35.49 -40.61 -5.47
N LEU A 62 34.61 -40.45 -6.47
CA LEU A 62 33.64 -39.37 -6.60
C LEU A 62 32.62 -39.38 -5.46
N PHE A 63 32.56 -38.30 -4.69
CA PHE A 63 31.36 -37.93 -3.92
C PHE A 63 30.51 -36.95 -4.74
N PRO A 64 29.17 -37.09 -4.75
CA PRO A 64 28.31 -36.27 -5.60
C PRO A 64 28.21 -34.83 -5.08
N SER A 65 28.59 -33.86 -5.91
CA SER A 65 28.40 -32.43 -5.66
C SER A 65 26.93 -32.03 -5.88
N SER A 66 26.10 -32.26 -4.87
CA SER A 66 24.68 -31.88 -4.88
C SER A 66 24.50 -30.37 -5.12
N PRO A 67 23.86 -29.92 -6.21
CA PRO A 67 23.62 -28.51 -6.45
C PRO A 67 22.51 -28.02 -5.51
N CYS A 68 22.88 -27.25 -4.48
CA CYS A 68 21.94 -26.68 -3.51
C CYS A 68 21.12 -25.52 -4.11
N ARG A 69 20.30 -25.80 -5.13
CA ARG A 69 19.22 -24.92 -5.58
C ARG A 69 18.06 -25.00 -4.60
N ARG A 70 18.16 -24.32 -3.45
CA ARG A 70 16.97 -24.05 -2.63
C ARG A 70 16.02 -23.14 -3.42
N SER A 71 14.81 -23.63 -3.66
CA SER A 71 13.82 -23.03 -4.56
C SER A 71 13.07 -21.86 -3.92
N GLY A 72 13.74 -20.71 -3.78
CA GLY A 72 13.11 -19.49 -3.21
C GLY A 72 11.83 -19.04 -3.92
N LYS A 73 11.66 -19.38 -5.20
CA LYS A 73 10.45 -19.07 -5.98
C LYS A 73 9.19 -19.82 -5.53
N ALA A 74 9.30 -20.94 -4.81
CA ALA A 74 8.17 -21.79 -4.44
C ALA A 74 7.44 -21.36 -3.15
N ILE A 75 7.99 -20.40 -2.40
CA ILE A 75 7.41 -19.91 -1.14
C ILE A 75 6.49 -18.72 -1.41
N ILE A 76 6.96 -17.73 -2.18
CA ILE A 76 6.23 -16.48 -2.48
C ILE A 76 4.88 -16.77 -3.13
N GLN A 77 4.83 -17.67 -4.11
CA GLN A 77 3.59 -17.99 -4.84
C GLN A 77 2.48 -18.59 -3.96
N LYS A 78 2.81 -19.16 -2.79
CA LYS A 78 1.78 -19.55 -1.82
C LYS A 78 1.14 -18.36 -1.11
N HIS A 79 1.83 -17.24 -0.89
CA HIS A 79 1.35 -16.22 0.05
C HIS A 79 0.15 -15.44 -0.49
N PHE A 80 0.19 -14.94 -1.73
CA PHE A 80 -0.99 -14.30 -2.35
C PHE A 80 -2.17 -15.28 -2.56
N HIS A 81 -1.91 -16.54 -2.92
CA HIS A 81 -2.99 -17.54 -3.05
C HIS A 81 -3.53 -18.03 -1.70
N ALA A 82 -2.76 -18.01 -0.61
CA ALA A 82 -3.16 -18.50 0.71
C ALA A 82 -3.97 -17.48 1.54
N VAL A 83 -4.04 -16.23 1.07
CA VAL A 83 -5.04 -15.24 1.54
C VAL A 83 -6.44 -15.58 0.99
N ALA A 84 -6.51 -16.19 -0.21
CA ALA A 84 -7.76 -16.53 -0.89
C ALA A 84 -8.08 -18.05 -0.93
N THR A 85 -7.32 -18.92 -0.25
CA THR A 85 -7.56 -20.37 -0.25
C THR A 85 -7.50 -21.02 1.14
N ARG A 86 -8.30 -22.08 1.29
CA ARG A 86 -8.91 -22.59 2.54
C ARG A 86 -7.97 -23.20 3.61
N GLU A 87 -6.65 -23.09 3.48
CA GLU A 87 -5.68 -23.91 4.24
C GLU A 87 -4.72 -23.14 5.17
N SER A 88 -4.79 -21.80 5.25
CA SER A 88 -3.80 -20.96 5.95
C SER A 88 -4.10 -20.67 7.44
N CYS A 89 -5.38 -20.66 7.84
CA CYS A 89 -5.85 -20.13 9.12
C CYS A 89 -5.60 -21.03 10.35
N ASN A 90 -4.34 -21.42 10.64
CA ASN A 90 -4.04 -22.21 11.85
C ASN A 90 -2.63 -22.01 12.45
N TRP A 91 -2.28 -20.78 12.83
CA TRP A 91 -1.10 -20.44 13.65
C TRP A 91 -1.47 -19.41 14.73
N GLY A 92 -1.00 -19.56 15.97
CA GLY A 92 -1.15 -18.51 17.00
C GLY A 92 -1.45 -18.91 18.46
N GLU A 93 -1.16 -20.13 18.94
CA GLU A 93 -1.43 -20.46 20.37
C GLU A 93 -0.45 -19.81 21.38
N ALA A 94 0.72 -19.37 20.93
CA ALA A 94 1.84 -19.00 21.81
C ALA A 94 1.89 -17.50 22.20
N ASN A 95 0.81 -16.95 22.79
CA ASN A 95 0.89 -15.70 23.59
C ASN A 95 -0.32 -15.37 24.51
N ARG A 96 -1.19 -16.34 24.83
CA ARG A 96 -2.50 -16.07 25.48
C ARG A 96 -2.44 -15.54 26.93
N THR A 97 -1.32 -15.61 27.64
CA THR A 97 -1.28 -15.47 29.11
C THR A 97 -1.07 -14.06 29.66
N ALA A 98 -0.94 -13.04 28.79
CA ALA A 98 -0.76 -11.64 29.22
C ALA A 98 -1.98 -10.72 28.95
N ILE A 99 -2.89 -11.12 28.06
CA ILE A 99 -3.86 -10.22 27.43
C ILE A 99 -5.15 -10.01 28.27
N CYS A 100 -5.53 -10.98 29.12
CA CYS A 100 -6.84 -10.98 29.78
C CYS A 100 -7.14 -9.72 30.63
N ARG A 101 -6.13 -9.12 31.27
CA ARG A 101 -6.34 -8.03 32.25
C ARG A 101 -6.76 -6.67 31.68
N VAL A 102 -6.73 -6.49 30.36
CA VAL A 102 -7.25 -5.27 29.70
C VAL A 102 -8.60 -5.55 29.04
N ALA A 103 -8.81 -6.77 28.53
CA ALA A 103 -10.11 -7.25 28.10
C ALA A 103 -11.14 -7.30 29.25
N GLU A 104 -10.69 -7.51 30.49
CA GLU A 104 -11.54 -7.45 31.70
C GLU A 104 -12.07 -6.03 32.00
N THR A 105 -11.42 -4.96 31.51
CA THR A 105 -11.87 -3.56 31.70
C THR A 105 -12.76 -3.02 30.58
N HIS A 106 -12.64 -3.55 29.37
CA HIS A 106 -13.61 -3.32 28.29
C HIS A 106 -14.52 -4.54 28.19
N GLY A 107 -15.51 -4.60 29.09
CA GLY A 107 -16.44 -5.72 29.20
C GLY A 107 -17.05 -6.07 27.84
N SER A 108 -17.02 -7.36 27.50
CA SER A 108 -17.39 -7.86 26.17
C SER A 108 -18.90 -7.85 25.94
N GLU A 109 -19.47 -6.66 25.80
CA GLU A 109 -20.70 -6.47 25.03
C GLU A 109 -20.40 -6.86 23.58
N GLN A 110 -20.81 -8.07 23.22
CA GLN A 110 -21.05 -8.43 21.82
C GLN A 110 -21.88 -7.31 21.18
N VAL A 111 -21.62 -6.95 19.93
CA VAL A 111 -22.40 -5.96 19.16
C VAL A 111 -23.80 -6.52 18.86
N LYS A 112 -24.67 -6.48 19.88
CA LYS A 112 -26.03 -7.02 19.89
C LYS A 112 -26.97 -6.13 19.08
N GLY A 113 -26.97 -6.28 17.76
CA GLY A 113 -27.98 -5.67 16.90
C GLY A 113 -27.62 -5.54 15.43
N ARG A 114 -26.33 -5.62 15.07
CA ARG A 114 -25.92 -5.51 13.66
C ARG A 114 -26.28 -6.81 12.92
N GLU A 115 -27.00 -6.68 11.81
CA GLU A 115 -27.21 -7.80 10.90
C GLU A 115 -25.88 -8.13 10.20
N PRO A 116 -25.51 -9.42 10.05
CA PRO A 116 -24.32 -9.80 9.27
C PRO A 116 -24.42 -9.31 7.83
N LEU A 117 -23.30 -8.90 7.26
CA LEU A 117 -23.21 -8.43 5.88
C LEU A 117 -23.72 -9.49 4.90
N ARG A 118 -24.43 -9.05 3.86
CA ARG A 118 -24.96 -9.90 2.80
C ARG A 118 -24.62 -9.30 1.45
N ARG A 119 -24.12 -10.15 0.55
CA ARG A 119 -23.90 -9.86 -0.87
C ARG A 119 -25.20 -9.33 -1.51
N GLY A 120 -25.12 -8.16 -2.11
CA GLY A 120 -26.17 -7.54 -2.91
C GLY A 120 -26.13 -7.98 -4.37
N THR A 121 -26.85 -7.24 -5.22
CA THR A 121 -26.82 -7.45 -6.67
C THR A 121 -25.71 -6.60 -7.29
N VAL A 122 -24.66 -7.25 -7.82
CA VAL A 122 -23.59 -6.58 -8.56
C VAL A 122 -24.12 -6.14 -9.92
N SER A 123 -24.09 -4.84 -10.21
CA SER A 123 -24.49 -4.31 -11.53
C SER A 123 -23.36 -4.50 -12.58
N PRO A 124 -23.66 -4.47 -13.90
CA PRO A 124 -22.67 -4.75 -14.96
C PRO A 124 -21.39 -3.91 -14.89
N ARG A 125 -20.28 -4.47 -15.41
CA ARG A 125 -18.97 -3.79 -15.51
C ARG A 125 -19.10 -2.48 -16.31
N LEU A 126 -18.61 -1.39 -15.75
CA LEU A 126 -18.64 -0.06 -16.37
C LEU A 126 -17.62 0.05 -17.53
N SER A 127 -17.95 0.84 -18.55
CA SER A 127 -17.21 0.91 -19.81
C SER A 127 -16.16 2.02 -19.84
N VAL A 128 -14.88 1.64 -19.90
CA VAL A 128 -13.76 2.56 -20.10
C VAL A 128 -13.63 2.96 -21.59
N PRO A 129 -13.60 4.25 -21.94
CA PRO A 129 -13.39 4.72 -23.32
C PRO A 129 -12.02 4.38 -23.89
N ASP A 130 -11.94 4.09 -25.20
CA ASP A 130 -10.72 3.57 -25.84
C ASP A 130 -9.54 4.55 -25.96
N HIS A 131 -9.75 5.83 -25.66
CA HIS A 131 -8.67 6.82 -25.57
C HIS A 131 -7.95 6.80 -24.21
N ILE A 132 -8.52 6.14 -23.20
CA ILE A 132 -7.91 5.95 -21.89
C ILE A 132 -6.83 4.87 -21.99
N ARG A 133 -5.63 5.15 -21.46
CA ARG A 133 -4.54 4.19 -21.44
C ARG A 133 -4.83 3.05 -20.46
N ARG A 134 -5.16 1.87 -20.99
CA ARG A 134 -5.38 0.63 -20.22
C ARG A 134 -4.07 0.06 -19.65
N PRO A 135 -4.07 -0.58 -18.47
CA PRO A 135 -2.92 -1.29 -17.91
C PRO A 135 -2.71 -2.66 -18.57
N PRO A 136 -1.53 -3.30 -18.44
CA PRO A 136 -1.17 -4.51 -19.21
C PRO A 136 -1.98 -5.78 -18.95
N TYR A 137 -2.83 -5.80 -17.91
CA TYR A 137 -3.68 -6.94 -17.54
C TYR A 137 -5.15 -6.81 -18.00
N ASP A 138 -5.59 -5.63 -18.45
CA ASP A 138 -6.98 -5.47 -18.93
C ASP A 138 -7.23 -6.34 -20.17
N GLY A 139 -8.43 -6.90 -20.27
CA GLY A 139 -8.75 -7.96 -21.22
C GLY A 139 -8.21 -9.36 -20.84
N THR A 140 -7.69 -9.57 -19.63
CA THR A 140 -7.32 -10.90 -19.12
C THR A 140 -7.93 -11.19 -17.76
N ASP A 141 -8.62 -12.33 -17.63
CA ASP A 141 -9.24 -12.77 -16.37
C ASP A 141 -8.25 -13.47 -15.41
N ARG A 142 -6.95 -13.51 -15.77
CA ARG A 142 -5.91 -14.09 -14.91
C ARG A 142 -5.37 -13.03 -13.95
N LEU A 143 -5.44 -13.31 -12.66
CA LEU A 143 -4.73 -12.52 -11.65
C LEU A 143 -3.21 -12.54 -11.94
N PRO A 144 -2.55 -11.39 -12.10
CA PRO A 144 -1.11 -11.33 -12.28
C PRO A 144 -0.34 -11.86 -11.07
N ASP A 145 0.76 -12.59 -11.30
CA ASP A 145 1.71 -12.89 -10.23
C ASP A 145 2.43 -11.61 -9.78
N VAL A 146 2.70 -11.47 -8.47
CA VAL A 146 3.47 -10.34 -7.91
C VAL A 146 4.79 -10.19 -8.64
N ASN A 147 5.07 -9.01 -9.17
CA ASN A 147 6.31 -8.76 -9.91
C ASN A 147 7.52 -8.72 -8.93
N PRO A 148 8.58 -9.53 -9.14
CA PRO A 148 9.75 -9.55 -8.27
C PRO A 148 10.61 -8.28 -8.32
N ASP A 149 10.41 -7.40 -9.30
CA ASP A 149 11.20 -6.18 -9.47
C ASP A 149 10.54 -5.00 -8.72
N ARG A 150 11.30 -4.42 -7.78
CA ARG A 150 10.88 -3.30 -6.95
C ARG A 150 10.64 -2.04 -7.79
N GLN A 151 9.55 -1.33 -7.50
CA GLN A 151 9.26 -0.06 -8.17
C GLN A 151 10.23 1.03 -7.68
N MET A 152 11.26 1.25 -8.50
CA MET A 152 12.32 2.24 -8.29
C MET A 152 12.15 3.37 -9.30
N HIS A 153 12.16 4.61 -8.81
CA HIS A 153 11.86 5.79 -9.60
C HIS A 153 13.03 6.77 -9.69
N ASP A 154 13.14 7.38 -10.86
CA ASP A 154 13.99 8.53 -11.13
C ASP A 154 13.22 9.86 -11.03
N ARG A 155 13.85 10.97 -11.41
CA ARG A 155 13.24 12.30 -11.28
C ARG A 155 11.99 12.50 -12.13
N GLU A 156 11.92 11.86 -13.29
CA GLU A 156 10.79 12.03 -14.22
C GLU A 156 9.64 11.09 -13.83
N SER A 157 9.94 9.83 -13.51
CA SER A 157 8.93 8.87 -13.09
C SER A 157 8.32 9.18 -11.72
N ILE A 158 9.04 9.86 -10.80
CA ILE A 158 8.43 10.44 -9.59
C ILE A 158 7.33 11.46 -9.91
N ILE A 159 7.43 12.23 -11.01
CA ILE A 159 6.40 13.21 -11.41
C ILE A 159 5.11 12.47 -11.79
N HIS A 160 5.22 11.38 -12.56
CA HIS A 160 4.06 10.57 -12.93
C HIS A 160 3.46 9.81 -11.73
N MET A 161 4.29 9.28 -10.82
CA MET A 161 3.82 8.69 -9.55
C MET A 161 3.01 9.71 -8.73
N ARG A 162 3.54 10.92 -8.52
CA ARG A 162 2.82 11.98 -7.80
C ARG A 162 1.49 12.32 -8.46
N ALA A 163 1.43 12.41 -9.79
CA ALA A 163 0.18 12.68 -10.50
C ALA A 163 -0.87 11.57 -10.34
N ALA A 164 -0.46 10.30 -10.39
CA ALA A 164 -1.37 9.16 -10.14
C ALA A 164 -1.86 9.14 -8.68
N CYS A 165 -0.95 9.30 -7.72
CA CYS A 165 -1.27 9.36 -6.29
C CYS A 165 -2.15 10.56 -5.91
N GLU A 166 -1.92 11.75 -6.48
CA GLU A 166 -2.78 12.92 -6.25
C GLU A 166 -4.20 12.69 -6.78
N LEU A 167 -4.34 12.04 -7.94
CA LEU A 167 -5.64 11.67 -8.47
C LEU A 167 -6.34 10.63 -7.58
N ALA A 168 -5.65 9.56 -7.17
CA ALA A 168 -6.20 8.56 -6.25
C ALA A 168 -6.70 9.19 -4.94
N ALA A 169 -5.86 10.01 -4.30
CA ALA A 169 -6.19 10.75 -3.09
C ALA A 169 -7.42 11.67 -3.27
N ARG A 170 -7.55 12.35 -4.41
CA ARG A 170 -8.71 13.19 -4.74
C ARG A 170 -9.98 12.37 -5.00
N VAL A 171 -9.87 11.22 -5.65
CA VAL A 171 -11.01 10.31 -5.90
C VAL A 171 -11.49 9.70 -4.58
N LEU A 172 -10.58 9.26 -3.71
CA LEU A 172 -10.89 8.79 -2.36
C LEU A 172 -11.57 9.90 -1.53
N GLN A 173 -11.03 11.12 -1.55
CA GLN A 173 -11.64 12.28 -0.87
C GLN A 173 -13.07 12.55 -1.39
N TYR A 174 -13.31 12.46 -2.71
CA TYR A 174 -14.64 12.60 -3.29
C TYR A 174 -15.59 11.46 -2.87
N ALA A 175 -15.14 10.21 -2.92
CA ALA A 175 -15.90 9.04 -2.47
C ALA A 175 -16.38 9.20 -1.01
N GLY A 176 -15.50 9.69 -0.14
CA GLY A 176 -15.81 10.03 1.25
C GLY A 176 -16.96 11.03 1.42
N THR A 177 -17.17 11.96 0.48
CA THR A 177 -18.31 12.90 0.52
C THR A 177 -19.66 12.24 0.22
N MET A 178 -19.65 11.01 -0.32
CA MET A 178 -20.84 10.24 -0.64
C MET A 178 -21.24 9.25 0.46
N VAL A 179 -20.35 8.95 1.40
CA VAL A 179 -20.61 8.03 2.52
C VAL A 179 -21.65 8.63 3.47
N LYS A 180 -22.88 8.12 3.39
CA LYS A 180 -24.02 8.47 4.25
C LYS A 180 -25.11 7.40 4.13
N PRO A 181 -26.03 7.31 5.11
CA PRO A 181 -27.12 6.33 5.05
C PRO A 181 -28.00 6.50 3.80
N SER A 182 -28.57 5.40 3.32
CA SER A 182 -29.40 5.29 2.10
C SER A 182 -28.66 5.43 0.75
N VAL A 183 -27.33 5.48 0.72
CA VAL A 183 -26.52 5.38 -0.51
C VAL A 183 -26.04 3.95 -0.71
N THR A 184 -25.99 3.46 -1.95
CA THR A 184 -25.40 2.15 -2.28
C THR A 184 -23.92 2.21 -2.63
N THR A 185 -23.16 1.15 -2.35
CA THR A 185 -21.75 1.05 -2.76
C THR A 185 -21.58 1.17 -4.28
N ASP A 186 -22.50 0.59 -5.06
CA ASP A 186 -22.56 0.71 -6.53
C ASP A 186 -22.91 2.11 -7.05
N GLU A 187 -23.56 2.98 -6.26
CA GLU A 187 -23.70 4.42 -6.60
C GLU A 187 -22.39 5.18 -6.41
N ILE A 188 -21.62 4.84 -5.37
CA ILE A 188 -20.30 5.42 -5.14
C ILE A 188 -19.33 4.94 -6.23
N ASP A 189 -19.33 3.64 -6.60
CA ASP A 189 -18.49 3.08 -7.68
C ASP A 189 -18.71 3.80 -9.02
N ARG A 190 -19.98 4.02 -9.41
CA ARG A 190 -20.31 4.79 -10.62
C ARG A 190 -19.73 6.21 -10.61
N ALA A 191 -19.82 6.89 -9.47
CA ALA A 191 -19.39 8.28 -9.35
C ALA A 191 -17.85 8.40 -9.38
N VAL A 192 -17.14 7.53 -8.66
CA VAL A 192 -15.66 7.50 -8.71
C VAL A 192 -15.15 7.00 -10.06
N HIS A 193 -15.82 6.04 -10.70
CA HIS A 193 -15.51 5.60 -12.05
C HIS A 193 -15.54 6.79 -13.02
N GLN A 194 -16.65 7.55 -13.04
CA GLN A 194 -16.77 8.71 -13.92
C GLN A 194 -15.68 9.76 -13.64
N MET A 195 -15.38 10.05 -12.36
CA MET A 195 -14.29 10.96 -11.99
C MET A 195 -12.90 10.48 -12.46
N ILE A 196 -12.63 9.18 -12.44
CA ILE A 196 -11.38 8.58 -12.93
C ILE A 196 -11.29 8.71 -14.45
N ILE A 197 -12.38 8.43 -15.18
CA ILE A 197 -12.46 8.57 -16.65
C ILE A 197 -12.32 10.04 -17.07
N ASP A 198 -13.02 10.97 -16.41
CA ASP A 198 -12.96 12.40 -16.70
C ASP A 198 -11.56 13.00 -16.44
N ALA A 199 -10.77 12.37 -15.55
CA ALA A 199 -9.38 12.70 -15.29
C ALA A 199 -8.38 12.05 -16.28
N GLY A 200 -8.85 11.27 -17.27
CA GLY A 200 -8.01 10.61 -18.26
C GLY A 200 -7.29 9.34 -17.76
N ALA A 201 -7.73 8.78 -16.64
CA ALA A 201 -7.11 7.61 -15.99
C ALA A 201 -7.97 6.34 -16.14
N TYR A 202 -7.37 5.18 -15.86
CA TYR A 202 -8.05 3.88 -15.79
C TYR A 202 -8.23 3.47 -14.32
N PRO A 203 -9.42 3.00 -13.88
CA PRO A 203 -9.63 2.50 -12.52
C PRO A 203 -8.96 1.12 -12.35
N SER A 204 -7.87 1.03 -11.60
CA SER A 204 -6.96 -0.13 -11.69
C SER A 204 -7.58 -1.47 -11.27
N PRO A 205 -8.42 -1.57 -10.23
CA PRO A 205 -9.11 -2.81 -9.88
C PRO A 205 -9.96 -3.37 -11.02
N LEU A 206 -10.47 -2.52 -11.92
CA LEU A 206 -11.40 -2.93 -12.97
C LEU A 206 -10.77 -3.94 -13.93
N GLY A 207 -11.25 -5.18 -13.89
CA GLY A 207 -10.73 -6.30 -14.66
C GLY A 207 -9.42 -6.91 -14.13
N TYR A 208 -8.84 -6.42 -13.03
CA TYR A 208 -7.66 -7.01 -12.41
C TYR A 208 -7.99 -8.42 -11.90
N GLY A 209 -7.45 -9.46 -12.56
CA GLY A 209 -7.84 -10.85 -12.29
C GLY A 209 -9.34 -11.15 -12.45
N GLY A 210 -10.06 -10.34 -13.23
CA GLY A 210 -11.52 -10.44 -13.38
C GLY A 210 -12.35 -9.69 -12.33
N PHE A 211 -11.77 -8.88 -11.43
CA PHE A 211 -12.53 -8.05 -10.49
C PHE A 211 -13.52 -7.12 -11.24
N PRO A 212 -14.82 -7.07 -10.87
CA PRO A 212 -15.85 -6.51 -11.75
C PRO A 212 -16.07 -5.00 -11.62
N LYS A 213 -15.44 -4.33 -10.66
CA LYS A 213 -15.73 -2.94 -10.24
C LYS A 213 -14.50 -2.04 -10.26
N SER A 214 -14.72 -0.74 -10.04
CA SER A 214 -13.73 0.31 -10.30
C SER A 214 -12.85 0.61 -9.09
N VAL A 215 -13.36 0.28 -7.89
CA VAL A 215 -12.76 0.46 -6.57
C VAL A 215 -13.22 -0.69 -5.66
N CYS A 216 -12.55 -0.92 -4.54
CA CYS A 216 -13.04 -1.84 -3.50
C CYS A 216 -13.82 -1.06 -2.43
N MET A 217 -14.84 -1.69 -1.84
CA MET A 217 -15.67 -1.14 -0.77
C MET A 217 -15.97 -2.19 0.29
N SER A 218 -15.22 -2.12 1.38
CA SER A 218 -15.28 -3.10 2.47
C SER A 218 -16.05 -2.52 3.66
N VAL A 219 -17.29 -2.97 3.80
CA VAL A 219 -18.24 -2.55 4.83
C VAL A 219 -18.14 -3.46 6.06
N ASN A 220 -18.04 -2.85 7.26
CA ASN A 220 -18.15 -3.50 8.57
C ASN A 220 -17.20 -4.70 8.83
N GLU A 221 -17.67 -5.95 8.68
CA GLU A 221 -16.85 -7.16 8.87
C GLU A 221 -16.06 -7.57 7.62
N CYS A 222 -16.28 -6.89 6.50
CA CYS A 222 -15.46 -7.06 5.31
C CYS A 222 -14.08 -6.45 5.54
N ILE A 223 -13.04 -7.26 5.33
CA ILE A 223 -11.65 -6.96 5.64
C ILE A 223 -11.01 -6.15 4.50
N CYS A 224 -11.17 -6.61 3.26
CA CYS A 224 -10.72 -5.94 2.05
C CYS A 224 -11.46 -6.50 0.81
N HIS A 225 -11.22 -5.91 -0.36
CA HIS A 225 -11.72 -6.36 -1.67
C HIS A 225 -13.26 -6.54 -1.79
N GLY A 226 -14.05 -5.88 -0.93
CA GLY A 226 -15.51 -5.94 -1.04
C GLY A 226 -15.98 -5.38 -2.37
N ILE A 227 -16.82 -6.11 -3.09
CA ILE A 227 -17.30 -5.72 -4.43
C ILE A 227 -18.47 -4.72 -4.29
N PRO A 228 -18.38 -3.49 -4.86
CA PRO A 228 -19.52 -2.57 -4.94
C PRO A 228 -20.75 -3.18 -5.62
N ASP A 229 -21.90 -3.11 -4.93
CA ASP A 229 -23.14 -3.78 -5.31
C ASP A 229 -24.38 -3.01 -4.76
N SER A 230 -25.55 -3.65 -4.79
CA SER A 230 -26.80 -3.05 -4.29
C SER A 230 -26.91 -2.95 -2.76
N HIS A 231 -25.82 -3.13 -1.99
CA HIS A 231 -25.82 -2.93 -0.55
C HIS A 231 -26.02 -1.45 -0.21
N VAL A 232 -27.08 -1.16 0.55
CA VAL A 232 -27.44 0.19 1.02
C VAL A 232 -26.79 0.45 2.37
N LEU A 233 -25.91 1.45 2.45
CA LEU A 233 -25.27 1.89 3.68
C LEU A 233 -26.29 2.37 4.71
N ARG A 234 -26.06 2.03 5.97
CA ARG A 234 -26.94 2.28 7.11
C ARG A 234 -26.29 3.28 8.07
N ASP A 235 -27.12 3.86 8.96
CA ASP A 235 -26.63 4.67 10.06
C ASP A 235 -25.90 3.78 11.07
N GLY A 236 -24.65 4.13 11.40
CA GLY A 236 -23.77 3.36 12.27
C GLY A 236 -22.80 2.39 11.56
N ASP A 237 -22.87 2.26 10.22
CA ASP A 237 -21.90 1.45 9.47
C ASP A 237 -20.52 2.12 9.39
N ILE A 238 -19.47 1.32 9.20
CA ILE A 238 -18.16 1.78 8.69
C ILE A 238 -17.85 1.15 7.33
N ILE A 239 -17.13 1.89 6.49
CA ILE A 239 -16.75 1.47 5.13
C ILE A 239 -15.32 1.89 4.82
N ASN A 240 -14.41 0.94 4.58
CA ASN A 240 -13.20 1.23 3.83
C ASN A 240 -13.56 1.40 2.35
N ILE A 241 -13.06 2.48 1.75
CA ILE A 241 -13.03 2.66 0.30
C ILE A 241 -11.56 2.66 -0.11
N ASP A 242 -11.24 1.83 -1.10
CA ASP A 242 -9.88 1.56 -1.61
C ASP A 242 -9.82 1.91 -3.11
N VAL A 243 -8.86 2.76 -3.47
CA VAL A 243 -8.86 3.55 -4.72
C VAL A 243 -7.47 3.55 -5.38
N THR A 244 -7.26 2.59 -6.30
CA THR A 244 -6.12 2.65 -7.22
C THR A 244 -6.47 3.27 -8.57
N VAL A 245 -5.72 4.27 -9.03
CA VAL A 245 -5.86 4.83 -10.39
C VAL A 245 -4.59 4.61 -11.22
N TYR A 246 -4.75 4.23 -12.49
CA TYR A 246 -3.67 4.11 -13.46
C TYR A 246 -3.66 5.31 -14.40
N LEU A 247 -2.71 6.23 -14.20
CA LEU A 247 -2.58 7.49 -14.93
C LEU A 247 -1.16 7.59 -15.53
N ASN A 248 -1.06 8.03 -16.79
CA ASN A 248 0.21 8.19 -17.53
C ASN A 248 1.14 6.97 -17.61
N GLY A 249 0.70 5.79 -17.15
CA GLY A 249 1.49 4.56 -17.08
C GLY A 249 1.85 4.08 -15.67
N TYR A 250 1.32 4.73 -14.63
CA TYR A 250 1.64 4.48 -13.23
C TYR A 250 0.36 4.34 -12.39
N HIS A 251 0.37 3.39 -11.46
CA HIS A 251 -0.64 3.21 -10.43
C HIS A 251 -0.33 4.13 -9.25
N GLY A 252 -1.37 4.74 -8.66
CA GLY A 252 -1.31 5.41 -7.36
C GLY A 252 -2.44 4.87 -6.48
N ASP A 253 -2.11 4.53 -5.24
CA ASP A 253 -2.87 3.60 -4.39
C ASP A 253 -3.11 4.16 -2.98
N THR A 254 -4.35 4.12 -2.50
CA THR A 254 -4.74 4.59 -1.16
C THR A 254 -6.18 4.19 -0.79
N SER A 255 -6.38 3.90 0.49
CA SER A 255 -7.66 3.57 1.09
C SER A 255 -7.87 4.25 2.44
N ARG A 256 -9.14 4.44 2.83
CA ARG A 256 -9.53 5.04 4.12
C ARG A 256 -10.86 4.46 4.59
N THR A 257 -10.95 4.10 5.88
CA THR A 257 -12.23 3.79 6.52
C THR A 257 -12.98 5.07 6.91
N TYR A 258 -14.22 5.18 6.44
CA TYR A 258 -15.16 6.26 6.71
C TYR A 258 -16.26 5.82 7.68
N LEU A 259 -16.83 6.78 8.39
CA LEU A 259 -17.96 6.62 9.29
C LEU A 259 -19.27 6.97 8.56
N CYS A 260 -20.26 6.09 8.58
CA CYS A 260 -21.55 6.32 7.94
C CYS A 260 -22.61 6.76 8.96
N GLY A 261 -22.84 8.06 9.07
CA GLY A 261 -23.76 8.63 10.07
C GLY A 261 -23.22 8.52 11.49
N GLU A 262 -24.09 8.25 12.48
CA GLU A 262 -23.69 8.20 13.89
C GLU A 262 -23.21 6.81 14.35
N VAL A 263 -21.95 6.54 14.04
CA VAL A 263 -21.19 5.37 14.52
C VAL A 263 -20.95 5.42 16.04
N ASP A 264 -20.87 4.27 16.70
CA ASP A 264 -20.60 4.18 18.14
C ASP A 264 -19.14 4.54 18.50
N GLU A 265 -18.86 4.81 19.79
CA GLU A 265 -17.55 5.25 20.26
C GLU A 265 -16.45 4.15 20.16
N PRO A 266 -16.65 2.88 20.58
CA PRO A 266 -15.71 1.79 20.29
C PRO A 266 -15.33 1.65 18.81
N THR A 267 -16.30 1.79 17.90
CA THR A 267 -16.05 1.71 16.45
C THR A 267 -15.35 2.96 15.91
N LYS A 268 -15.72 4.17 16.38
CA LYS A 268 -14.96 5.41 16.13
C LYS A 268 -13.50 5.28 16.60
N GLN A 269 -13.25 4.58 17.71
CA GLN A 269 -11.91 4.29 18.22
C GLN A 269 -11.13 3.29 17.36
N LEU A 270 -11.76 2.20 16.87
CA LEU A 270 -11.14 1.27 15.91
C LEU A 270 -10.60 2.02 14.69
N VAL A 271 -11.46 2.79 14.00
CA VAL A 271 -11.13 3.52 12.78
C VAL A 271 -9.95 4.47 12.99
N LYS A 272 -10.00 5.28 14.06
CA LYS A 272 -8.90 6.18 14.42
C LYS A 272 -7.60 5.42 14.73
N PHE A 273 -7.70 4.30 15.44
CA PHE A 273 -6.54 3.53 15.88
C PHE A 273 -5.84 2.83 14.70
N THR A 274 -6.57 2.42 13.67
CA THR A 274 -5.99 1.95 12.39
C THR A 274 -5.19 3.06 11.70
N GLU A 275 -5.73 4.29 11.59
CA GLU A 275 -4.98 5.42 10.99
C GLU A 275 -3.69 5.72 11.80
N GLU A 276 -3.75 5.67 13.14
CA GLU A 276 -2.56 5.78 13.99
C GLU A 276 -1.55 4.64 13.74
N CYS A 277 -1.99 3.42 13.44
CA CYS A 277 -1.11 2.30 13.09
C CYS A 277 -0.41 2.51 11.73
N MET A 278 -1.16 2.89 10.69
CA MET A 278 -0.62 3.24 9.37
C MET A 278 0.45 4.33 9.49
N LEU A 279 0.13 5.44 10.16
CA LEU A 279 1.07 6.56 10.34
C LEU A 279 2.32 6.16 11.14
N ARG A 280 2.22 5.23 12.10
CA ARG A 280 3.38 4.67 12.82
C ARG A 280 4.24 3.78 11.93
N GLY A 281 3.65 2.92 11.11
CA GLY A 281 4.37 2.14 10.11
C GLY A 281 5.14 3.04 9.14
N ILE A 282 4.46 4.05 8.60
CA ILE A 282 5.07 5.08 7.73
C ILE A 282 6.23 5.79 8.45
N SER A 283 6.10 6.12 9.75
CA SER A 283 7.16 6.81 10.51
C SER A 283 8.49 6.04 10.64
N ALA A 284 8.49 4.72 10.40
CA ALA A 284 9.72 3.93 10.34
C ALA A 284 10.52 4.15 9.04
N CYS A 285 9.88 4.64 7.98
CA CYS A 285 10.40 4.55 6.63
C CYS A 285 11.48 5.61 6.30
N LYS A 286 12.65 5.11 5.90
CA LYS A 286 13.76 5.88 5.31
C LYS A 286 14.77 4.94 4.66
N HIS A 287 15.63 5.46 3.80
CA HIS A 287 16.70 4.68 3.20
C HIS A 287 17.56 3.92 4.25
N GLY A 288 17.81 2.63 3.99
CA GLY A 288 18.67 1.77 4.82
C GLY A 288 17.98 1.15 6.04
N VAL A 289 16.71 1.46 6.32
CA VAL A 289 15.92 0.75 7.34
C VAL A 289 15.35 -0.55 6.75
N SER A 290 15.19 -1.57 7.59
CA SER A 290 14.57 -2.84 7.19
C SER A 290 13.05 -2.76 7.20
N PHE A 291 12.38 -3.42 6.24
CA PHE A 291 10.90 -3.42 6.15
C PHE A 291 10.22 -3.92 7.43
N LYS A 292 10.85 -4.87 8.13
CA LYS A 292 10.46 -5.35 9.47
C LYS A 292 10.18 -4.22 10.50
N ALA A 293 10.81 -3.05 10.34
CA ALA A 293 10.56 -1.90 11.21
C ALA A 293 9.12 -1.34 11.10
N ILE A 294 8.42 -1.59 9.99
CA ILE A 294 7.00 -1.20 9.80
C ILE A 294 6.13 -2.04 10.75
N GLY A 295 6.19 -3.37 10.62
CA GLY A 295 5.47 -4.31 11.47
C GLY A 295 5.86 -4.24 12.95
N GLU A 296 7.11 -3.90 13.26
CA GLU A 296 7.54 -3.54 14.62
C GLU A 296 6.75 -2.33 15.17
N ARG A 297 6.70 -1.21 14.45
CA ARG A 297 6.02 0.01 14.93
C ARG A 297 4.51 -0.11 15.02
N ILE A 298 3.89 -0.91 14.16
CA ILE A 298 2.46 -1.23 14.24
C ILE A 298 2.20 -2.13 15.46
N SER A 299 2.95 -3.22 15.61
CA SER A 299 2.79 -4.15 16.75
C SER A 299 3.06 -3.48 18.10
N GLU A 300 4.04 -2.57 18.18
CA GLU A 300 4.31 -1.75 19.38
C GLU A 300 3.12 -0.88 19.80
N HIS A 301 2.21 -0.52 18.88
CA HIS A 301 0.99 0.23 19.18
C HIS A 301 -0.16 -0.71 19.55
N VAL A 302 -0.45 -1.68 18.67
CA VAL A 302 -1.62 -2.58 18.78
C VAL A 302 -1.62 -3.41 20.07
N ASN A 303 -0.45 -3.87 20.53
CA ASN A 303 -0.29 -4.64 21.78
C ASN A 303 -0.78 -3.92 23.06
N LYS A 304 -1.18 -2.65 22.99
CA LYS A 304 -1.72 -1.87 24.13
C LYS A 304 -3.26 -1.80 24.16
N TYR A 305 -3.95 -2.11 23.06
CA TYR A 305 -5.38 -1.81 22.88
C TYR A 305 -6.26 -3.02 22.52
N GLY A 306 -5.69 -4.22 22.38
CA GLY A 306 -6.46 -5.47 22.29
C GLY A 306 -7.06 -5.79 20.92
N TYR A 307 -6.99 -4.88 19.95
CA TYR A 307 -7.23 -5.17 18.53
C TYR A 307 -6.21 -6.19 18.00
N SER A 308 -6.54 -6.85 16.89
CA SER A 308 -5.65 -7.77 16.18
C SER A 308 -5.28 -7.23 14.80
N VAL A 309 -4.02 -7.43 14.36
CA VAL A 309 -3.57 -7.09 13.00
C VAL A 309 -3.84 -8.26 12.07
N ASP A 310 -4.57 -8.03 10.99
CA ASP A 310 -4.86 -9.05 9.99
C ASP A 310 -3.65 -9.37 9.09
N PRO A 311 -3.54 -10.59 8.51
CA PRO A 311 -2.38 -11.03 7.73
C PRO A 311 -2.30 -10.44 6.31
N PHE A 312 -3.01 -9.34 6.03
CA PHE A 312 -2.94 -8.61 4.77
C PHE A 312 -1.68 -7.73 4.73
N ILE A 313 -1.17 -7.49 3.53
CA ILE A 313 0.22 -7.10 3.28
C ILE A 313 0.31 -6.00 2.23
N GLY A 314 1.14 -4.99 2.50
CA GLY A 314 1.46 -3.99 1.50
C GLY A 314 2.39 -4.50 0.41
N HIS A 315 2.45 -3.77 -0.69
CA HIS A 315 3.17 -4.14 -1.90
C HIS A 315 3.93 -2.96 -2.51
N GLY A 316 4.95 -3.25 -3.32
CA GLY A 316 5.49 -2.28 -4.27
C GLY A 316 4.42 -1.89 -5.29
N VAL A 317 4.21 -0.59 -5.48
CA VAL A 317 3.25 -0.02 -6.46
C VAL A 317 3.92 1.06 -7.30
N GLY A 318 3.63 1.08 -8.60
CA GLY A 318 4.27 1.98 -9.56
C GLY A 318 3.84 1.73 -11.00
N THR A 319 4.78 1.40 -11.89
CA THR A 319 4.42 0.95 -13.25
C THR A 319 3.67 -0.39 -13.28
N ILE A 320 3.79 -1.14 -12.19
CA ILE A 320 3.07 -2.36 -11.86
C ILE A 320 2.17 -2.06 -10.66
N PHE A 321 0.97 -2.64 -10.63
CA PHE A 321 0.03 -2.53 -9.51
C PHE A 321 0.63 -3.21 -8.26
N HIS A 322 0.84 -4.53 -8.31
CA HIS A 322 1.39 -5.31 -7.20
C HIS A 322 2.79 -5.89 -7.52
N SER A 323 3.78 -5.57 -6.68
CA SER A 323 5.17 -6.01 -6.84
C SER A 323 5.91 -6.10 -5.50
N GLU A 324 7.15 -6.57 -5.50
CA GLU A 324 8.07 -6.44 -4.35
C GLU A 324 8.30 -4.96 -3.99
N PRO A 325 8.47 -4.59 -2.72
CA PRO A 325 8.60 -5.45 -1.54
C PRO A 325 7.23 -5.91 -1.03
N ILE A 326 7.16 -7.09 -0.44
CA ILE A 326 6.07 -7.44 0.47
C ILE A 326 6.26 -6.66 1.78
N ILE A 327 5.19 -6.08 2.32
CA ILE A 327 5.19 -5.27 3.55
C ILE A 327 4.26 -5.91 4.59
N TRP A 328 4.85 -6.50 5.64
CA TRP A 328 4.09 -7.07 6.76
C TRP A 328 3.75 -6.01 7.81
N HIS A 329 2.47 -5.98 8.18
CA HIS A 329 1.93 -5.11 9.24
C HIS A 329 2.05 -5.73 10.64
N THR A 330 2.17 -7.04 10.71
CA THR A 330 2.54 -7.80 11.91
C THR A 330 4.06 -7.79 12.12
N TYR A 331 4.50 -8.08 13.35
CA TYR A 331 5.90 -8.40 13.62
C TYR A 331 6.26 -9.76 12.98
N ASP A 332 6.88 -9.74 11.80
CA ASP A 332 7.43 -10.93 11.13
C ASP A 332 8.83 -10.67 10.55
N TYR A 333 9.47 -11.69 9.99
CA TYR A 333 10.80 -11.66 9.40
C TYR A 333 10.75 -11.28 7.91
N GLU A 334 10.49 -10.01 7.60
CA GLU A 334 10.60 -9.50 6.22
C GLU A 334 12.08 -9.19 5.86
N PRO A 335 12.69 -9.89 4.89
CA PRO A 335 14.09 -9.70 4.53
C PRO A 335 14.41 -8.39 3.78
N GLY A 336 15.50 -7.76 4.16
CA GLY A 336 16.12 -6.67 3.39
C GLY A 336 15.69 -5.28 3.83
N PHE A 337 15.98 -4.30 2.96
CA PHE A 337 16.04 -2.88 3.32
C PHE A 337 15.44 -1.96 2.25
N MET A 338 14.99 -0.78 2.70
CA MET A 338 14.38 0.29 1.92
C MET A 338 15.43 1.09 1.13
N VAL A 339 15.14 1.38 -0.14
CA VAL A 339 16.03 2.13 -1.04
C VAL A 339 15.43 3.51 -1.37
N ALA A 340 16.23 4.58 -1.37
CA ALA A 340 15.73 5.89 -1.79
C ALA A 340 15.29 5.86 -3.27
N GLY A 341 14.12 6.45 -3.57
CA GLY A 341 13.46 6.34 -4.87
C GLY A 341 12.49 5.14 -4.99
N GLN A 342 12.38 4.29 -3.97
CA GLN A 342 11.45 3.16 -3.97
C GLN A 342 10.03 3.60 -3.55
N THR A 343 8.99 3.04 -4.19
CA THR A 343 7.59 3.19 -3.76
C THR A 343 6.96 1.86 -3.33
N PHE A 344 6.07 1.93 -2.34
CA PHE A 344 5.24 0.82 -1.85
C PHE A 344 4.05 1.35 -1.03
N THR A 345 3.06 0.50 -0.76
CA THR A 345 1.92 0.76 0.12
C THR A 345 2.25 0.43 1.58
N ILE A 346 1.60 1.12 2.51
CA ILE A 346 1.48 0.68 3.91
C ILE A 346 -0.01 0.76 4.22
N GLU A 347 -0.64 -0.39 4.42
CA GLU A 347 -2.09 -0.60 4.37
C GLU A 347 -2.65 -1.42 5.55
N PRO A 348 -2.22 -1.18 6.81
CA PRO A 348 -2.56 -2.06 7.92
C PRO A 348 -4.06 -2.14 8.18
N THR A 349 -4.49 -3.38 8.39
CA THR A 349 -5.87 -3.77 8.63
C THR A 349 -6.00 -4.29 10.06
N LEU A 350 -6.99 -3.78 10.80
CA LEU A 350 -7.26 -4.17 12.19
C LEU A 350 -8.67 -4.74 12.34
N SER A 351 -8.77 -5.90 13.00
CA SER A 351 -10.02 -6.51 13.44
C SER A 351 -10.25 -6.30 14.94
N MET A 352 -11.51 -6.06 15.33
CA MET A 352 -11.93 -6.05 16.74
C MET A 352 -11.96 -7.44 17.39
N GLY A 353 -12.08 -8.50 16.58
CA GLY A 353 -12.13 -9.89 17.03
C GLY A 353 -11.03 -10.74 16.40
N SER A 354 -11.42 -11.79 15.71
CA SER A 354 -10.53 -12.79 15.13
C SER A 354 -9.97 -12.38 13.76
N THR A 355 -8.66 -12.53 13.58
CA THR A 355 -7.96 -12.38 12.29
C THR A 355 -8.14 -13.57 11.33
N ARG A 356 -9.13 -14.43 11.61
CA ARG A 356 -9.49 -15.52 10.72
C ARG A 356 -10.42 -14.98 9.64
N CYS A 357 -9.94 -15.04 8.41
CA CYS A 357 -10.67 -14.65 7.22
C CYS A 357 -11.43 -15.84 6.60
N GLU A 358 -12.59 -15.55 6.00
CA GLU A 358 -13.20 -16.37 4.94
C GLU A 358 -13.41 -15.49 3.70
N VAL A 359 -13.25 -16.05 2.50
CA VAL A 359 -13.51 -15.34 1.23
C VAL A 359 -14.80 -15.89 0.62
N TRP A 360 -15.67 -15.00 0.15
CA TRP A 360 -16.96 -15.33 -0.43
C TRP A 360 -16.88 -16.09 -1.76
N ASP A 361 -18.03 -16.58 -2.23
CA ASP A 361 -18.19 -17.29 -3.50
C ASP A 361 -18.01 -16.40 -4.75
N ASP A 362 -17.80 -15.09 -4.57
CA ASP A 362 -17.31 -14.18 -5.61
C ASP A 362 -15.80 -14.28 -5.85
N GLY A 363 -15.04 -14.92 -4.95
CA GLY A 363 -13.59 -15.08 -5.04
C GLY A 363 -12.76 -13.88 -4.59
N TRP A 364 -13.40 -12.82 -4.07
CA TRP A 364 -12.75 -11.56 -3.72
C TRP A 364 -13.07 -11.10 -2.29
N THR A 365 -14.35 -11.04 -1.92
CA THR A 365 -14.81 -10.38 -0.71
C THR A 365 -14.33 -11.14 0.53
N ALA A 366 -13.35 -10.58 1.24
CA ALA A 366 -12.79 -11.11 2.47
C ALA A 366 -13.60 -10.65 3.68
N ILE A 367 -13.96 -11.54 4.60
CA ILE A 367 -14.71 -11.23 5.84
C ILE A 367 -14.10 -11.88 7.08
N THR A 368 -14.31 -11.26 8.26
CA THR A 368 -13.99 -11.89 9.55
C THR A 368 -14.97 -13.03 9.86
N VAL A 369 -14.48 -14.20 10.28
CA VAL A 369 -15.34 -15.39 10.53
C VAL A 369 -16.24 -15.27 11.77
N ASP A 370 -16.04 -14.24 12.60
CA ASP A 370 -16.85 -13.95 13.79
C ASP A 370 -17.78 -12.73 13.61
N GLY A 371 -17.76 -12.07 12.45
CA GLY A 371 -18.56 -10.87 12.16
C GLY A 371 -18.11 -9.62 12.92
N SER A 372 -16.92 -9.66 13.54
CA SER A 372 -16.31 -8.50 14.19
C SER A 372 -15.93 -7.43 13.16
N LEU A 373 -16.03 -6.17 13.58
CA LEU A 373 -15.74 -5.03 12.71
C LEU A 373 -14.24 -4.95 12.38
N ASN A 374 -13.98 -4.49 11.17
CA ASN A 374 -12.66 -4.32 10.60
C ASN A 374 -12.47 -2.87 10.11
N ALA A 375 -11.24 -2.37 10.16
CA ALA A 375 -10.88 -1.10 9.52
C ALA A 375 -9.48 -1.15 8.91
N GLN A 376 -9.31 -0.51 7.76
CA GLN A 376 -8.06 -0.42 7.00
C GLN A 376 -7.79 1.05 6.60
N PHE A 377 -6.53 1.46 6.64
CA PHE A 377 -6.06 2.75 6.12
C PHE A 377 -4.77 2.53 5.34
N GLU A 378 -4.61 3.22 4.22
CA GLU A 378 -3.45 3.05 3.35
C GLU A 378 -2.94 4.37 2.76
N HIS A 379 -1.62 4.46 2.64
CA HIS A 379 -0.98 5.33 1.66
C HIS A 379 0.12 4.65 0.83
N THR A 380 0.16 4.96 -0.47
CA THR A 380 1.40 4.89 -1.26
C THR A 380 2.45 5.86 -0.71
N VAL A 381 3.64 5.35 -0.42
CA VAL A 381 4.79 6.12 0.07
C VAL A 381 6.00 6.03 -0.85
N LEU A 382 6.79 7.10 -0.91
CA LEU A 382 8.08 7.21 -1.59
C LEU A 382 9.21 7.32 -0.55
N VAL A 383 10.14 6.37 -0.55
CA VAL A 383 11.32 6.40 0.32
C VAL A 383 12.30 7.46 -0.17
N THR A 384 12.80 8.29 0.75
CA THR A 384 13.84 9.29 0.50
C THR A 384 15.11 8.95 1.28
N VAL A 385 16.20 9.69 1.02
CA VAL A 385 17.48 9.53 1.75
C VAL A 385 17.33 9.78 3.25
N ASN A 386 16.46 10.73 3.64
CA ASN A 386 16.37 11.23 5.02
C ASN A 386 15.07 10.82 5.76
N GLY A 387 14.15 10.13 5.10
CA GLY A 387 12.78 9.91 5.58
C GLY A 387 11.89 9.33 4.48
N VAL A 388 10.59 9.65 4.54
CA VAL A 388 9.57 9.18 3.59
C VAL A 388 8.66 10.33 3.16
N GLU A 389 8.17 10.27 1.94
CA GLU A 389 7.15 11.16 1.39
C GLU A 389 5.86 10.36 1.17
N ILE A 390 4.78 10.72 1.86
CA ILE A 390 3.44 10.20 1.57
C ILE A 390 2.96 10.88 0.29
N LEU A 391 2.65 10.09 -0.75
CA LEU A 391 2.23 10.62 -2.05
C LEU A 391 0.71 10.87 -2.12
N THR A 392 -0.09 10.13 -1.34
CA THR A 392 -1.56 10.10 -1.40
C THR A 392 -2.24 10.85 -0.25
N LYS A 393 -1.74 12.04 0.10
CA LYS A 393 -2.35 12.86 1.18
C LYS A 393 -3.70 13.43 0.74
N CYS A 394 -4.74 13.24 1.56
CA CYS A 394 -6.14 13.58 1.28
C CYS A 394 -6.86 14.21 2.48
#